data_AF-A0A7S0CF31-F1
#
_entry.id   AF-A0A7S0CF31-F1
#
_cell.length_a   1.000
_cell.length_b   1.000
_cell.length_c   1.000
_cell.angle_alpha   90.00
_cell.angle_beta   90.00
_cell.angle_gamma   90.00
#
_symmetry.space_group_name_H-M   'P 1'
#
loop_
_entity.id
_entity.type
_entity.pdbx_description
1 polymer ?
#
loop_
_entity_poly.entity_id
_entity_poly.type
_entity_poly.pdbx_seq_one_letter_code
_entity_poly.pdbx_strand_id
1 'polypeptide(L)'
;QGRCTLVTSIQMYQILALNCLISAYSLSVLYLDGVKYGDTQMTAMGMLGSVSFMSVSRSKPLNKLSSVRPLTSIFHPSLFISLLGQFTVHLVTMMVAVKAAKDHLPEGYEADLDGRFQPGILNSVVFLVTNVQQVTVFVVNLQGRPFMNGLTENRPLLWS
;
A
#
# COMPACT_ATOMS: atom_id res chain seq x y z
N GLN A 1 5.35 23.00 -15.43
CA GLN A 1 4.62 22.62 -14.20
C GLN A 1 3.50 21.61 -14.47
N GLY A 2 2.58 21.83 -15.43
CA GLY A 2 1.46 20.90 -15.69
C GLY A 2 1.80 19.42 -15.99
N ARG A 3 2.94 19.13 -16.65
CA ARG A 3 3.40 17.73 -16.87
C ARG A 3 3.74 17.00 -15.56
N CYS A 4 4.36 17.71 -14.61
CA CYS A 4 4.66 17.12 -13.30
C CYS A 4 3.37 16.88 -12.52
N THR A 5 2.44 17.85 -12.54
CA THR A 5 1.13 17.70 -11.89
C THR A 5 0.38 16.50 -12.42
N LEU A 6 0.37 16.28 -13.75
CA LEU A 6 -0.28 15.13 -14.37
C LEU A 6 0.32 13.79 -13.90
N VAL A 7 1.67 13.69 -13.87
CA VAL A 7 2.36 12.49 -13.35
C VAL A 7 2.04 12.28 -11.87
N THR A 8 2.03 13.35 -11.07
CA THR A 8 1.67 13.31 -9.66
C THR A 8 0.22 12.85 -9.44
N SER A 9 -0.72 13.29 -10.27
CA SER A 9 -2.11 12.83 -10.20
C SER A 9 -2.23 11.34 -10.56
N ILE A 10 -1.55 10.90 -11.62
CA ILE A 10 -1.60 9.50 -12.05
C ILE A 10 -0.99 8.56 -11.00
N GLN A 11 0.17 8.89 -10.43
CA GLN A 11 0.76 8.06 -9.37
C GLN A 11 -0.14 8.00 -8.13
N MET A 12 -0.79 9.11 -7.75
CA MET A 12 -1.72 9.12 -6.62
C MET A 12 -2.92 8.23 -6.88
N TYR A 13 -3.46 8.24 -8.11
CA TYR A 13 -4.54 7.32 -8.48
C TYR A 13 -4.11 5.85 -8.46
N GLN A 14 -2.88 5.53 -8.88
CA GLN A 14 -2.37 4.15 -8.81
C GLN A 14 -2.23 3.68 -7.35
N ILE A 15 -1.63 4.51 -6.48
CA ILE A 15 -1.49 4.22 -5.05
C ILE A 15 -2.87 4.03 -4.41
N LEU A 16 -3.82 4.92 -4.69
CA LEU A 16 -5.16 4.84 -4.15
C LEU A 16 -5.88 3.56 -4.61
N ALA A 17 -5.82 3.24 -5.90
CA ALA A 17 -6.46 2.05 -6.45
C ALA A 17 -5.90 0.75 -5.83
N LEU A 18 -4.57 0.65 -5.68
CA LEU A 18 -3.93 -0.51 -5.02
C LEU A 18 -4.34 -0.61 -3.56
N ASN A 19 -4.34 0.50 -2.82
CA ASN A 19 -4.79 0.51 -1.43
C ASN A 19 -6.25 0.07 -1.31
N CYS A 20 -7.15 0.57 -2.16
CA CYS A 20 -8.55 0.16 -2.16
C CYS A 20 -8.73 -1.34 -2.44
N LEU A 21 -8.01 -1.88 -3.41
CA LEU A 21 -8.10 -3.31 -3.76
C LEU A 21 -7.58 -4.21 -2.64
N ILE A 22 -6.45 -3.85 -2.01
CA ILE A 22 -5.90 -4.58 -0.86
C ILE A 22 -6.86 -4.50 0.34
N SER A 23 -7.38 -3.30 0.66
CA SER A 23 -8.33 -3.12 1.75
C SER A 23 -9.64 -3.87 1.52
N ALA A 24 -10.14 -3.94 0.28
CA ALA A 24 -11.34 -4.71 -0.05
C ALA A 24 -11.18 -6.20 0.28
N TYR A 25 -10.00 -6.78 0.03
CA TYR A 25 -9.70 -8.14 0.45
C TYR A 25 -9.69 -8.29 1.98
N SER A 26 -9.04 -7.37 2.69
CA SER A 26 -9.02 -7.38 4.16
C SER A 26 -10.41 -7.28 4.78
N LEU A 27 -11.26 -6.39 4.26
CA LEU A 27 -12.63 -6.20 4.73
C LEU A 27 -13.58 -7.37 4.39
N SER A 28 -13.25 -8.15 3.37
CA SER A 28 -14.08 -9.29 2.94
C SER A 28 -13.62 -10.59 3.57
N VAL A 29 -12.46 -11.10 3.17
CA VAL A 29 -11.98 -12.44 3.53
C VAL A 29 -11.39 -12.46 4.93
N LEU A 30 -10.54 -11.48 5.28
CA LEU A 30 -9.89 -11.48 6.59
C LEU A 30 -10.85 -11.15 7.73
N TYR A 31 -11.93 -10.42 7.43
CA TYR A 31 -13.02 -10.22 8.37
C TYR A 31 -13.69 -11.54 8.76
N LEU A 32 -13.98 -12.42 7.79
CA LEU A 32 -14.55 -13.75 8.05
C LEU A 32 -13.59 -14.67 8.82
N ASP A 33 -12.29 -14.41 8.73
CA ASP A 33 -11.27 -15.12 9.51
C ASP A 33 -11.09 -14.55 10.93
N GLY A 34 -11.94 -13.59 11.35
CA GLY A 34 -11.90 -12.99 12.68
C GLY A 34 -10.72 -12.03 12.90
N VAL A 35 -10.07 -11.58 11.82
CA VAL A 35 -8.92 -10.69 11.93
C VAL A 35 -9.35 -9.31 12.37
N LYS A 36 -8.76 -8.84 13.47
CA LYS A 36 -9.06 -7.54 14.07
C LYS A 36 -7.76 -6.80 14.36
N TYR A 37 -7.83 -5.47 14.28
CA TYR A 37 -6.72 -4.60 14.65
C TYR A 37 -6.98 -3.98 16.02
N GLY A 38 -5.95 -3.94 16.86
CA GLY A 38 -5.98 -3.16 18.10
C GLY A 38 -5.81 -1.67 17.84
N ASP A 39 -6.18 -0.83 18.82
CA ASP A 39 -6.09 0.63 18.70
C ASP A 39 -4.65 1.11 18.44
N THR A 40 -3.66 0.48 19.08
CA THR A 40 -2.23 0.78 18.86
C THR A 40 -1.80 0.46 17.42
N GLN A 41 -2.28 -0.66 16.86
CA GLN A 41 -1.98 -1.05 15.49
C GLN A 41 -2.59 -0.06 14.48
N MET A 42 -3.86 0.31 14.69
CA MET A 42 -4.53 1.32 13.84
C MET A 42 -3.85 2.68 13.92
N THR A 43 -3.41 3.10 15.12
CA THR A 43 -2.68 4.35 15.31
C THR A 43 -1.34 4.34 14.57
N ALA A 44 -0.58 3.24 14.67
CA ALA A 44 0.69 3.07 13.96
C ALA A 44 0.50 3.13 12.43
N MET A 45 -0.49 2.41 11.90
CA MET A 45 -0.81 2.44 10.47
C MET A 45 -1.27 3.83 10.00
N GLY A 46 -2.03 4.56 10.82
CA GLY A 46 -2.45 5.93 10.54
C GLY A 46 -1.28 6.91 10.47
N MET A 47 -0.30 6.79 11.39
CA MET A 47 0.92 7.60 11.36
C MET A 47 1.76 7.30 10.11
N LEU A 48 1.99 6.02 9.80
CA LEU A 48 2.73 5.62 8.60
C LEU A 48 2.07 6.11 7.31
N GLY A 49 0.74 5.99 7.22
CA GLY A 49 -0.02 6.52 6.09
C GLY A 49 0.11 8.03 5.94
N SER A 50 0.08 8.76 7.07
CA SER A 50 0.22 10.22 7.09
C SER A 50 1.61 10.68 6.62
N VAL A 51 2.67 10.04 7.12
CA VAL A 51 4.06 10.30 6.70
C VAL A 51 4.24 10.05 5.20
N SER A 52 3.68 8.93 4.71
CA SER A 52 3.71 8.58 3.29
C SER A 52 2.98 9.64 2.44
N PHE A 53 1.79 10.08 2.85
CA PHE A 53 1.03 11.09 2.11
C PHE A 53 1.72 12.46 2.09
N MET A 54 2.30 12.89 3.23
CA MET A 54 3.09 14.12 3.31
C MET A 54 4.33 14.09 2.40
N SER A 55 4.90 12.91 2.20
CA SER A 55 6.05 12.70 1.32
C SER A 55 5.69 12.87 -0.16
N VAL A 56 4.49 12.44 -0.59
CA VAL A 56 3.99 12.74 -1.95
C VAL A 56 3.76 14.23 -2.12
N SER A 57 3.09 14.87 -1.16
CA SER A 57 2.68 16.28 -1.29
C SER A 57 3.86 17.25 -1.36
N ARG A 58 5.03 16.88 -0.78
CA ARG A 58 6.26 17.69 -0.79
C ARG A 58 7.22 17.37 -1.93
N SER A 59 6.92 16.41 -2.80
CA SER A 59 7.84 16.01 -3.87
C SER A 59 7.93 17.09 -4.96
N LYS A 60 9.14 17.64 -5.18
CA LYS A 60 9.36 18.78 -6.10
C LYS A 60 9.54 18.32 -7.57
N PRO A 61 9.01 19.08 -8.54
CA PRO A 61 9.31 18.86 -9.96
C PRO A 61 10.78 19.10 -10.27
N LEU A 62 11.34 18.37 -11.24
CA LEU A 62 12.69 18.64 -11.76
C LEU A 62 12.75 19.99 -12.50
N ASN A 63 13.86 20.71 -12.32
CA ASN A 63 14.09 22.02 -12.96
C ASN A 63 14.25 21.92 -14.50
N LYS A 64 14.64 20.75 -15.02
CA LYS A 64 14.79 20.50 -16.46
C LYS A 64 13.63 19.64 -16.96
N LEU A 65 12.92 20.13 -17.97
CA LEU A 65 11.85 19.38 -18.64
C LEU A 65 12.43 18.23 -19.45
N SER A 66 11.91 17.02 -19.26
CA SER A 66 12.24 15.87 -20.10
C SER A 66 11.51 15.95 -21.45
N SER A 67 12.13 15.39 -22.49
CA SER A 67 11.52 15.26 -23.82
C SER A 67 10.38 14.22 -23.85
N VAL A 68 10.33 13.34 -22.85
CA VAL A 68 9.35 12.26 -22.73
C VAL A 68 7.97 12.83 -22.35
N ARG A 69 6.92 12.38 -23.04
CA ARG A 69 5.54 12.76 -22.70
C ARG A 69 5.05 11.87 -21.56
N PRO A 70 4.46 12.44 -20.51
CA PRO A 70 3.85 11.64 -19.46
C PRO A 70 2.63 10.89 -20.00
N LEU A 71 2.34 9.72 -19.42
CA LEU A 71 1.09 9.03 -19.67
C LEU A 71 -0.07 9.91 -19.21
N THR A 72 -1.22 9.80 -19.86
CA THR A 72 -2.38 10.69 -19.63
C THR A 72 -3.53 10.01 -18.91
N SER A 73 -3.49 8.67 -18.76
CA SER A 73 -4.56 7.89 -18.16
C SER A 73 -4.03 6.68 -17.42
N ILE A 74 -4.66 6.35 -16.28
CA ILE A 74 -4.41 5.12 -15.52
C ILE A 74 -4.77 3.86 -16.32
N PHE A 75 -5.70 3.97 -17.28
CA PHE A 75 -6.11 2.87 -18.16
C PHE A 75 -5.18 2.67 -19.34
N HIS A 76 -4.05 3.38 -19.39
CA HIS A 76 -3.00 3.04 -20.34
C HIS A 76 -2.56 1.58 -20.08
N PRO A 77 -2.50 0.70 -21.10
CA PRO A 77 -2.30 -0.73 -20.90
C PRO A 77 -1.11 -1.08 -20.00
N SER A 78 0.00 -0.37 -20.14
CA SER A 78 1.18 -0.57 -19.29
C SER A 78 0.93 -0.28 -17.80
N LEU A 79 0.20 0.79 -17.45
CA LEU A 79 -0.11 1.12 -16.06
C LEU A 79 -1.18 0.20 -15.49
N PHE A 80 -2.16 -0.15 -16.32
CA PHE A 80 -3.25 -1.04 -15.91
C PHE A 80 -2.74 -2.47 -15.65
N ILE A 81 -1.90 -3.01 -16.54
CA ILE A 81 -1.25 -4.31 -16.35
C ILE A 81 -0.35 -4.29 -15.12
N SER A 82 0.43 -3.21 -14.92
CA SER A 82 1.25 -3.04 -13.72
C SER A 82 0.39 -3.03 -12.45
N LEU A 83 -0.73 -2.30 -12.44
CA LEU A 83 -1.65 -2.23 -11.31
C LEU A 83 -2.24 -3.61 -10.98
N LEU A 84 -2.70 -4.35 -11.99
CA LEU A 84 -3.22 -5.70 -11.81
C LEU A 84 -2.14 -6.66 -11.30
N GLY A 85 -0.95 -6.64 -11.89
CA GLY A 85 0.16 -7.49 -11.46
C GLY A 85 0.59 -7.22 -10.02
N GLN A 86 0.72 -5.96 -9.63
CA GLN A 86 1.01 -5.57 -8.24
C GLN A 86 -0.09 -6.05 -7.30
N PHE A 87 -1.37 -5.81 -7.63
CA PHE A 87 -2.50 -6.31 -6.85
C PHE A 87 -2.46 -7.83 -6.68
N THR A 88 -2.21 -8.59 -7.75
CA THR A 88 -2.10 -10.05 -7.69
C THR A 88 -0.98 -10.49 -6.75
N VAL A 89 0.21 -9.88 -6.84
CA VAL A 89 1.34 -10.20 -5.95
C VAL A 89 0.98 -9.92 -4.48
N HIS A 90 0.39 -8.76 -4.19
CA HIS A 90 -0.05 -8.42 -2.84
C HIS A 90 -1.12 -9.39 -2.32
N LEU A 91 -2.12 -9.71 -3.14
CA LEU A 91 -3.19 -10.64 -2.79
C LEU A 91 -2.63 -12.04 -2.50
N VAL A 92 -1.81 -12.59 -3.40
CA VAL A 92 -1.18 -13.91 -3.23
C VAL A 92 -0.30 -13.96 -1.98
N THR A 93 0.50 -12.91 -1.74
CA THR A 93 1.35 -12.82 -0.55
C THR A 93 0.50 -12.87 0.72
N MET A 94 -0.60 -12.13 0.78
CA MET A 94 -1.50 -12.14 1.94
C MET A 94 -2.18 -13.50 2.11
N MET A 95 -2.68 -14.11 1.02
CA MET A 95 -3.30 -15.44 1.07
C MET A 95 -2.34 -16.51 1.59
N VAL A 96 -1.09 -16.52 1.11
CA VAL A 96 -0.07 -17.49 1.54
C VAL A 96 0.31 -17.26 3.01
N ALA A 97 0.50 -16.00 3.42
CA ALA A 97 0.84 -15.67 4.80
C ALA A 97 -0.27 -16.07 5.78
N VAL A 98 -1.53 -15.79 5.44
CA VAL A 98 -2.71 -16.18 6.22
C VAL A 98 -2.84 -17.69 6.29
N LYS A 99 -2.67 -18.39 5.16
CA LYS A 99 -2.71 -19.85 5.14
C LYS A 99 -1.64 -20.44 6.07
N ALA A 100 -0.40 -19.98 5.96
CA ALA A 100 0.69 -20.42 6.83
C ALA A 100 0.44 -20.11 8.32
N ALA A 101 -0.18 -18.97 8.63
CA ALA A 101 -0.55 -18.62 10.00
C ALA A 101 -1.68 -19.53 10.54
N LYS A 102 -2.64 -19.92 9.69
CA LYS A 102 -3.74 -20.82 10.06
C LYS A 102 -3.25 -22.22 10.42
N ASP A 103 -2.18 -22.71 9.80
CA ASP A 103 -1.56 -24.00 10.13
C ASP A 103 -1.00 -24.06 11.57
N HIS A 104 -0.83 -22.90 12.22
CA HIS A 104 -0.34 -22.77 13.59
C HIS A 104 -1.45 -22.41 14.60
N LEU A 105 -2.72 -22.40 14.18
CA LEU A 105 -3.84 -22.19 15.08
C LEU A 105 -4.17 -23.47 15.85
N PRO A 106 -4.70 -23.36 17.09
CA PRO A 106 -5.13 -24.52 17.84
C PRO A 106 -6.27 -25.27 17.14
N GLU A 107 -6.32 -26.59 17.34
CA GLU A 107 -7.42 -27.42 16.82
C GLU A 107 -8.77 -26.94 17.37
N GLY A 108 -9.76 -26.77 16.49
CA GLY A 108 -11.08 -26.24 16.86
C GLY A 108 -11.15 -24.72 17.01
N TYR A 109 -10.18 -23.97 16.48
CA TYR A 109 -10.27 -22.51 16.43
C TYR A 109 -11.53 -22.03 15.68
N GLU A 110 -12.37 -21.26 16.36
CA GLU A 110 -13.52 -20.56 15.77
C GLU A 110 -13.28 -19.05 15.77
N ALA A 111 -13.55 -18.40 14.64
CA ALA A 111 -13.40 -16.97 14.50
C ALA A 111 -14.55 -16.24 15.20
N ASP A 112 -14.23 -15.48 16.25
CA ASP A 112 -15.19 -14.58 16.89
C ASP A 112 -15.27 -13.27 16.09
N LEU A 113 -16.38 -13.08 15.35
CA LEU A 113 -16.62 -11.91 14.50
C LEU A 113 -17.05 -10.67 15.30
N ASP A 114 -17.70 -10.84 16.45
CA ASP A 114 -18.29 -9.73 17.24
C ASP A 114 -17.44 -9.34 18.47
N GLY A 115 -16.48 -10.17 18.85
CA GLY A 115 -15.58 -9.91 19.98
C GLY A 115 -14.64 -8.72 19.82
N ARG A 116 -13.96 -8.35 20.91
CA ARG A 116 -12.90 -7.35 20.87
C ARG A 116 -11.60 -7.94 20.31
N PHE A 117 -10.68 -7.08 19.90
CA PHE A 117 -9.33 -7.49 19.52
C PHE A 117 -8.67 -8.32 20.61
N GLN A 118 -8.11 -9.47 20.22
CA GLN A 118 -7.25 -10.29 21.06
C GLN A 118 -5.91 -10.53 20.33
N PRO A 119 -4.77 -10.49 21.04
CA PRO A 119 -3.48 -10.82 20.45
C PRO A 119 -3.50 -12.26 19.91
N GLY A 120 -3.05 -12.43 18.67
CA GLY A 120 -3.03 -13.74 18.03
C GLY A 120 -2.13 -13.76 16.80
N ILE A 121 -1.66 -14.96 16.43
CA ILE A 121 -0.72 -15.13 15.32
C ILE A 121 -1.27 -14.59 14.00
N LEU A 122 -2.57 -14.81 13.75
CA LEU A 122 -3.25 -14.34 12.56
C LEU A 122 -3.28 -12.81 12.48
N ASN A 123 -3.67 -12.15 13.58
CA ASN A 123 -3.69 -10.69 13.67
C ASN A 123 -2.30 -10.09 13.49
N SER A 124 -1.28 -10.68 14.10
CA SER A 124 0.11 -10.22 13.97
C SER A 124 0.64 -10.38 12.55
N VAL A 125 0.43 -11.54 11.91
CA VAL A 125 0.88 -11.79 10.53
C VAL A 125 0.19 -10.84 9.55
N VAL A 126 -1.13 -10.73 9.63
CA VAL A 126 -1.88 -9.80 8.76
C VAL A 126 -1.44 -8.36 8.97
N PHE A 127 -1.25 -7.93 10.22
CA PHE A 127 -0.75 -6.59 10.53
C PHE A 127 0.61 -6.33 9.88
N LEU A 128 1.59 -7.23 10.08
CA LEU A 128 2.94 -7.05 9.52
C LEU A 128 2.92 -7.04 7.99
N VAL A 129 2.22 -7.99 7.37
CA VAL A 129 2.10 -8.06 5.90
C VAL A 129 1.43 -6.79 5.39
N THR A 130 0.33 -6.33 5.99
CA THR A 130 -0.38 -5.11 5.56
C THR A 130 0.53 -3.88 5.62
N ASN A 131 1.33 -3.72 6.68
CA ASN A 131 2.27 -2.60 6.79
C ASN A 131 3.35 -2.65 5.70
N VAL A 132 3.92 -3.83 5.44
CA VAL A 132 4.92 -4.01 4.37
C VAL A 132 4.31 -3.72 3.00
N GLN A 133 3.08 -4.17 2.75
CA GLN A 133 2.37 -3.91 1.51
C GLN A 133 2.11 -2.41 1.31
N GLN A 134 1.68 -1.70 2.35
CA GLN A 134 1.43 -0.26 2.30
C GLN A 134 2.70 0.52 1.94
N VAL A 135 3.83 0.19 2.56
CA VAL A 135 5.14 0.79 2.24
C VAL A 135 5.58 0.42 0.82
N THR A 136 5.38 -0.83 0.39
CA THR A 136 5.75 -1.29 -0.94
C THR A 136 4.96 -0.59 -2.04
N VAL A 137 3.63 -0.48 -1.89
CA VAL A 137 2.76 0.25 -2.82
C VAL A 137 3.24 1.69 -2.97
N PHE A 138 3.59 2.33 -1.85
CA PHE A 138 4.12 3.68 -1.86
C PHE A 138 5.45 3.78 -2.61
N VAL A 139 6.44 2.99 -2.23
CA VAL A 139 7.81 3.06 -2.75
C VAL A 139 7.87 2.71 -4.24
N VAL A 140 7.15 1.67 -4.67
CA VAL A 140 7.17 1.19 -6.06
C VAL A 140 6.44 2.14 -7.01
N ASN A 141 5.36 2.78 -6.56
CA ASN A 141 4.56 3.67 -7.41
C ASN A 141 4.93 5.14 -7.28
N LEU A 142 5.85 5.51 -6.38
CA LEU A 142 6.39 6.87 -6.34
C LEU A 142 7.27 7.10 -7.58
N GLN A 143 6.80 7.97 -8.47
CA GLN A 143 7.53 8.29 -9.69
C GLN A 143 8.69 9.25 -9.39
N GLY A 144 9.89 8.86 -9.80
CA GLY A 144 11.10 9.67 -9.72
C GLY A 144 11.48 10.34 -11.04
N ARG A 145 12.77 10.33 -11.36
CA ARG A 145 13.30 10.88 -12.62
C ARG A 145 12.68 10.12 -13.81
N PRO A 146 12.33 10.77 -14.92
CA PRO A 146 12.76 12.11 -15.37
C PRO A 146 11.75 13.24 -15.06
N PHE A 147 10.74 13.02 -14.21
CA PHE A 147 9.68 14.01 -13.95
C PHE A 147 9.75 14.63 -12.54
N MET A 148 10.25 13.88 -11.55
CA MET A 148 10.41 14.33 -10.17
C MET A 148 11.78 13.90 -9.60
N ASN A 149 12.20 14.51 -8.49
CA ASN A 149 13.38 14.04 -7.76
C ASN A 149 13.16 12.61 -7.23
N GLY A 150 14.23 11.81 -7.16
CA GLY A 150 14.12 10.45 -6.64
C GLY A 150 13.79 10.41 -5.14
N LEU A 151 13.30 9.26 -4.67
CA LEU A 151 12.99 9.00 -3.26
C LEU A 151 14.18 9.33 -2.33
N THR A 152 15.40 9.02 -2.78
CA THR A 152 16.66 9.27 -2.08
C THR A 152 17.15 10.72 -2.12
N GLU A 153 16.59 11.55 -3.00
CA GLU A 153 16.94 12.98 -3.13
C GLU A 153 16.00 13.88 -2.30
N ASN A 154 14.87 13.33 -1.83
CA ASN A 154 13.99 13.98 -0.87
C ASN A 154 14.51 13.73 0.57
N ARG A 155 15.43 14.59 1.04
CA ARG A 155 15.94 14.55 2.42
C ARG A 155 14.86 14.44 3.52
N PRO A 156 13.67 15.07 3.42
CA PRO A 156 12.61 14.89 4.41
C PRO A 156 11.97 13.49 4.44
N LEU A 157 12.18 12.68 3.40
CA LEU A 157 11.56 11.37 3.20
C LEU A 157 12.46 10.23 3.70
N LEU A 158 13.79 10.45 3.78
CA LEU A 158 14.77 9.49 4.29
C LEU A 158 14.93 9.52 5.83
N TRP A 159 14.53 10.61 6.48
CA TRP A 159 14.72 10.85 7.93
C TRP A 159 13.40 11.02 8.69
N SER A 160 12.26 10.69 8.05
CA SER A 160 10.95 10.69 8.70
C SER A 160 10.56 9.32 9.21
#